data_AF-A0A2E4AYZ5-F1
#
_entry.id   AF-A0A2E4AYZ5-F1
#
_cell.length_a   1.000
_cell.length_b   1.000
_cell.length_c   1.000
_cell.angle_alpha   90.00
_cell.angle_beta   90.00
_cell.angle_gamma   90.00
#
_symmetry.space_group_name_H-M   'P 1'
#
loop_
_entity.id
_entity.type
_entity.pdbx_description
1 polymer ?
#
loop_
_entity_poly.entity_id
_entity_poly.type
_entity_poly.pdbx_seq_one_letter_code
_entity_poly.pdbx_strand_id
1 'polypeptide(L)'
;MKITITTIALSVLLSGVSFSQEIERPRLAERLAERETTKKQAVVKIGLIKRGLDRRGVNRPRRVQKPEISDELQAQKDAVKDLQKALQAEINEKVNELGKDANREVIKATVESFKENNQDRIEELRQDQASIREELEANRPEKPVRPELNDELKAKVNALQTKRDKMRDANKVLRENLKEASKEDRKEMIIAYREENKAKHQEIKTQAQEVKEEIRSLVETEATRTSDL
;
A
#
# COMPACT_ATOMS: atom_id res chain seq x y z
N MET A 1 -8.35 6.00 17.31
CA MET A 1 -7.73 7.08 16.51
C MET A 1 -7.47 6.60 15.09
N LYS A 2 -8.20 7.12 14.09
CA LYS A 2 -8.03 6.79 12.66
C LYS A 2 -8.23 8.05 11.80
N ILE A 3 -7.31 9.00 11.94
CA ILE A 3 -7.19 10.21 11.12
C ILE A 3 -5.80 10.15 10.47
N THR A 4 -5.60 9.31 9.45
CA THR A 4 -4.25 9.11 8.90
C THR A 4 -4.17 8.95 7.39
N ILE A 5 -5.27 8.83 6.63
CA ILE A 5 -5.16 8.46 5.21
C ILE A 5 -5.24 9.66 4.26
N THR A 6 -5.98 10.73 4.59
CA THR A 6 -6.15 11.91 3.71
C THR A 6 -5.22 13.08 4.06
N THR A 7 -4.89 13.27 5.35
CA THR A 7 -3.89 14.25 5.80
C THR A 7 -2.50 13.96 5.20
N ILE A 8 -2.17 12.67 5.03
CA ILE A 8 -0.96 12.23 4.35
C ILE A 8 -1.01 12.56 2.85
N ALA A 9 -2.16 12.52 2.19
CA ALA A 9 -2.23 12.83 0.75
C ALA A 9 -1.95 14.32 0.47
N LEU A 10 -2.49 15.22 1.28
CA LEU A 10 -2.19 16.66 1.17
C LEU A 10 -0.75 16.97 1.60
N SER A 11 -0.28 16.37 2.71
CA SER A 11 1.11 16.57 3.16
C SER A 11 2.14 15.96 2.22
N VAL A 12 1.85 14.82 1.57
CA VAL A 12 2.73 14.15 0.61
C VAL A 12 2.71 14.83 -0.76
N LEU A 13 1.57 15.40 -1.19
CA LEU A 13 1.53 16.26 -2.38
C LEU A 13 2.33 17.56 -2.18
N LEU A 14 2.29 18.14 -0.98
CA LEU A 14 3.07 19.34 -0.64
C LEU A 14 4.53 19.08 -0.25
N SER A 15 4.89 17.88 0.21
CA SER A 15 6.29 17.47 0.45
C SER A 15 6.93 16.76 -0.75
N GLY A 16 6.16 16.47 -1.80
CA GLY A 16 6.59 15.72 -3.00
C GLY A 16 7.55 16.49 -3.91
N VAL A 17 7.74 17.79 -3.69
CA VAL A 17 8.66 18.63 -4.48
C VAL A 17 10.14 18.30 -4.18
N SER A 18 10.46 17.54 -3.11
CA SER A 18 11.87 17.39 -2.65
C SER A 18 12.42 15.96 -2.53
N PHE A 19 11.73 14.92 -3.01
CA PHE A 19 12.18 13.54 -2.75
C PHE A 19 12.10 12.60 -3.97
N SER A 20 12.73 13.00 -5.07
CA SER A 20 13.18 12.07 -6.12
C SER A 20 14.61 11.62 -5.82
N GLN A 21 14.85 11.01 -4.64
CA GLN A 21 16.03 10.16 -4.47
C GLN A 21 15.63 8.76 -4.93
N GLU A 22 16.13 8.41 -6.12
CA GLU A 22 16.05 7.08 -6.69
C GLU A 22 16.60 6.06 -5.69
N ILE A 23 15.71 5.43 -4.94
CA ILE A 23 15.99 4.11 -4.39
C ILE A 23 16.12 3.22 -5.61
N GLU A 24 17.35 2.91 -6.00
CA GLU A 24 17.71 1.97 -7.06
C GLU A 24 17.16 0.58 -6.71
N ARG A 25 15.85 0.39 -6.90
CA ARG A 25 15.31 -0.92 -7.24
C ARG A 25 15.96 -1.25 -8.58
N PRO A 26 16.59 -2.43 -8.76
CA PRO A 26 17.14 -2.79 -10.07
C PRO A 26 16.03 -2.55 -11.08
N ARG A 27 16.28 -1.58 -11.98
CA ARG A 27 15.25 -1.12 -12.91
C ARG A 27 14.77 -2.36 -13.63
N LEU A 28 13.48 -2.46 -13.93
CA LEU A 28 12.88 -3.67 -14.50
C LEU A 28 13.67 -4.21 -15.72
N ALA A 29 14.41 -3.34 -16.41
CA ALA A 29 15.39 -3.65 -17.46
C ALA A 29 16.56 -4.54 -17.01
N GLU A 30 17.14 -4.31 -15.83
CA GLU A 30 18.31 -5.04 -15.30
C GLU A 30 17.93 -6.48 -14.92
N ARG A 31 16.78 -6.67 -14.24
CA ARG A 31 16.22 -8.01 -13.95
C ARG A 31 15.80 -8.80 -15.19
N LEU A 32 15.47 -8.09 -16.26
CA LEU A 32 15.12 -8.68 -17.55
C LEU A 32 16.38 -9.08 -18.32
N ALA A 33 17.46 -8.29 -18.21
CA ALA A 33 18.78 -8.62 -18.73
C ALA A 33 19.41 -9.83 -18.02
N GLU A 34 19.35 -9.88 -16.68
CA GLU A 34 19.78 -11.05 -15.87
C GLU A 34 19.06 -12.35 -16.25
N ARG A 35 17.86 -12.24 -16.82
CA ARG A 35 17.04 -13.39 -17.25
C ARG A 35 17.08 -13.61 -18.76
N GLU A 36 17.90 -12.85 -19.49
CA GLU A 36 17.97 -12.86 -20.95
C GLU A 36 16.60 -12.77 -21.62
N THR A 37 15.68 -11.99 -21.05
CA THR A 37 14.31 -11.85 -21.56
C THR A 37 13.98 -10.40 -21.83
N THR A 38 13.40 -10.13 -22.99
CA THR A 38 12.87 -8.79 -23.28
C THR A 38 11.53 -8.55 -22.57
N LYS A 39 11.16 -7.28 -22.39
CA LYS A 39 9.83 -6.90 -21.84
C LYS A 39 8.68 -7.58 -22.61
N LYS A 40 8.77 -7.62 -23.95
CA LYS A 40 7.76 -8.25 -24.81
C LYS A 40 7.68 -9.76 -24.56
N GLN A 41 8.81 -10.46 -24.47
CA GLN A 41 8.84 -11.90 -24.18
C GLN A 41 8.32 -12.22 -22.78
N ALA A 42 8.63 -11.39 -21.77
CA ALA A 42 8.10 -11.55 -20.43
C ALA A 42 6.57 -11.40 -20.40
N VAL A 43 6.02 -10.41 -21.09
CA VAL A 43 4.55 -10.22 -21.23
C VAL A 43 3.90 -11.43 -21.90
N VAL A 44 4.50 -11.96 -22.97
CA VAL A 44 3.99 -13.16 -23.66
C VAL A 44 4.01 -14.38 -22.75
N LYS A 45 5.12 -14.63 -22.03
CA LYS A 45 5.22 -15.74 -21.06
C LYS A 45 4.17 -15.62 -19.96
N ILE A 46 3.98 -14.42 -19.40
CA ILE A 46 2.93 -14.16 -18.40
C ILE A 46 1.54 -14.43 -18.99
N GLY A 47 1.28 -14.01 -20.24
CA GLY A 47 0.02 -14.27 -20.93
C GLY A 47 -0.25 -15.76 -21.19
N LEU A 48 0.78 -16.55 -21.48
CA LEU A 48 0.69 -18.01 -21.62
C LEU A 48 0.41 -18.69 -20.27
N ILE A 49 1.10 -18.28 -19.21
CA ILE A 49 0.83 -18.77 -17.84
C ILE A 49 -0.61 -18.46 -17.45
N LYS A 50 -1.09 -17.25 -17.74
CA LYS A 50 -2.45 -16.82 -17.43
C LYS A 50 -3.49 -17.69 -18.17
N ARG A 51 -3.34 -17.87 -19.48
CA ARG A 51 -4.19 -18.78 -20.28
C ARG A 51 -4.14 -20.22 -19.76
N GLY A 52 -2.98 -20.71 -19.34
CA GLY A 52 -2.82 -22.04 -18.77
C GLY A 52 -3.45 -22.21 -17.38
N LEU A 53 -3.59 -21.12 -16.60
CA LEU A 53 -4.32 -21.12 -15.34
C LEU A 53 -5.84 -21.07 -15.58
N ASP A 54 -6.28 -20.25 -16.53
CA ASP A 54 -7.69 -20.14 -16.92
C ASP A 54 -8.22 -21.51 -17.43
N ARG A 55 -7.44 -22.21 -18.27
CA ARG A 55 -7.77 -23.58 -18.74
C ARG A 55 -7.86 -24.62 -17.63
N ARG A 56 -7.12 -24.43 -16.54
CA ARG A 56 -7.14 -25.33 -15.37
C ARG A 56 -8.25 -24.99 -14.37
N GLY A 57 -9.13 -24.05 -14.71
CA GLY A 57 -10.19 -23.57 -13.81
C GLY A 57 -9.66 -22.79 -12.60
N VAL A 58 -8.36 -22.47 -12.57
CA VAL A 58 -7.75 -21.64 -11.52
C VAL A 58 -8.03 -20.19 -11.84
N ASN A 59 -9.31 -19.84 -11.78
CA ASN A 59 -9.78 -18.48 -11.99
C ASN A 59 -9.33 -17.63 -10.82
N ARG A 60 -8.81 -16.43 -11.12
CA ARG A 60 -8.64 -15.41 -10.09
C ARG A 60 -10.02 -15.17 -9.47
N PRO A 61 -10.12 -15.01 -8.14
CA PRO A 61 -11.37 -14.59 -7.51
C PRO A 61 -11.88 -13.38 -8.28
N ARG A 62 -13.11 -13.46 -8.81
CA ARG A 62 -13.72 -12.29 -9.44
C ARG A 62 -13.75 -11.22 -8.38
N ARG A 63 -13.19 -10.05 -8.70
CA ARG A 63 -13.25 -8.91 -7.80
C ARG A 63 -14.73 -8.64 -7.61
N VAL A 64 -15.22 -8.73 -6.37
CA VAL A 64 -16.58 -8.33 -6.03
C VAL A 64 -16.76 -6.93 -6.60
N GLN A 65 -17.80 -6.74 -7.41
CA GLN A 65 -18.08 -5.43 -7.98
C GLN A 65 -18.23 -4.46 -6.81
N LYS A 66 -17.61 -3.28 -6.93
CA LYS A 66 -17.84 -2.26 -5.93
C LYS A 66 -19.32 -1.91 -6.00
N PRO A 67 -20.01 -1.72 -4.86
CA PRO A 67 -21.36 -1.19 -4.87
C PRO A 67 -21.39 0.09 -5.71
N GLU A 68 -22.45 0.25 -6.49
CA GLU A 68 -22.73 1.52 -7.14
C GLU A 68 -22.99 2.54 -6.03
N ILE A 69 -22.21 3.62 -6.07
CA ILE A 69 -22.36 4.77 -5.18
C ILE A 69 -23.48 5.61 -5.79
N SER A 70 -24.33 6.23 -4.95
CA SER A 70 -25.35 7.16 -5.45
C SER A 70 -24.72 8.30 -6.25
N ASP A 71 -25.43 8.78 -7.29
CA ASP A 71 -24.96 9.90 -8.11
C ASP A 71 -24.68 11.15 -7.27
N GLU A 72 -25.45 11.36 -6.21
CA GLU A 72 -25.27 12.44 -5.24
C GLU A 72 -23.93 12.35 -4.49
N LEU A 73 -23.59 11.18 -3.95
CA LEU A 73 -22.33 10.98 -3.22
C LEU A 73 -21.13 11.04 -4.18
N GLN A 74 -21.32 10.60 -5.43
CA GLN A 74 -20.30 10.76 -6.45
C GLN A 74 -20.06 12.23 -6.81
N ALA A 75 -21.12 13.04 -6.92
CA ALA A 75 -21.02 14.48 -7.15
C ALA A 75 -20.32 15.20 -5.98
N GLN A 76 -20.64 14.86 -4.73
CA GLN A 76 -19.94 15.41 -3.56
C GLN A 76 -18.44 15.10 -3.57
N LYS A 77 -18.07 13.87 -3.94
CA LYS A 77 -16.64 13.48 -4.08
C LYS A 77 -15.92 14.27 -5.15
N ASP A 78 -16.58 14.49 -6.28
CA ASP A 78 -16.00 15.26 -7.38
C ASP A 78 -15.86 16.74 -6.99
N ALA A 79 -16.84 17.32 -6.29
CA ALA A 79 -16.76 18.68 -5.74
C ALA A 79 -15.58 18.85 -4.76
N VAL A 80 -15.45 17.96 -3.76
CA VAL A 80 -14.32 17.96 -2.82
C VAL A 80 -12.98 17.82 -3.57
N LYS A 81 -12.92 16.97 -4.59
CA LYS A 81 -11.71 16.78 -5.39
C LYS A 81 -11.34 18.03 -6.18
N ASP A 82 -12.31 18.76 -6.71
CA ASP A 82 -12.06 19.99 -7.44
C ASP A 82 -11.65 21.14 -6.50
N LEU A 83 -12.25 21.24 -5.31
CA LEU A 83 -11.78 22.16 -4.26
C LEU A 83 -10.34 21.85 -3.82
N GLN A 84 -9.98 20.57 -3.69
CA GLN A 84 -8.60 20.17 -3.41
C GLN A 84 -7.63 20.57 -4.52
N LYS A 85 -8.01 20.41 -5.79
CA LYS A 85 -7.18 20.84 -6.92
C LYS A 85 -7.01 22.36 -6.95
N ALA A 86 -8.07 23.11 -6.67
CA ALA A 86 -8.02 24.56 -6.60
C ALA A 86 -7.04 25.04 -5.52
N LEU A 87 -7.16 24.53 -4.29
CA LEU A 87 -6.20 24.83 -3.21
C LEU A 87 -4.77 24.43 -3.57
N GLN A 88 -4.58 23.30 -4.27
CA GLN A 88 -3.26 22.87 -4.73
C GLN A 88 -2.70 23.79 -5.83
N ALA A 89 -3.54 24.31 -6.73
CA ALA A 89 -3.13 25.26 -7.75
C ALA A 89 -2.71 26.59 -7.11
N GLU A 90 -3.52 27.12 -6.19
CA GLU A 90 -3.23 28.36 -5.47
C GLU A 90 -1.89 28.31 -4.71
N ILE A 91 -1.60 27.22 -4.00
CA ILE A 91 -0.31 27.10 -3.31
C ILE A 91 0.86 26.89 -4.28
N ASN A 92 0.64 26.20 -5.40
CA ASN A 92 1.67 26.06 -6.42
C ASN A 92 1.99 27.42 -7.09
N GLU A 93 1.00 28.25 -7.34
CA GLU A 93 1.20 29.62 -7.85
C GLU A 93 2.05 30.44 -6.88
N LYS A 94 1.69 30.48 -5.59
CA LYS A 94 2.48 31.19 -4.56
C LYS A 94 3.90 30.65 -4.41
N VAL A 95 4.10 29.33 -4.56
CA VAL A 95 5.45 28.75 -4.52
C VAL A 95 6.23 29.07 -5.80
N ASN A 96 5.57 29.12 -6.96
CA ASN A 96 6.19 29.49 -8.24
C ASN A 96 6.59 30.98 -8.29
N GLU A 97 5.84 31.87 -7.63
CA GLU A 97 6.18 33.29 -7.46
C GLU A 97 7.53 33.50 -6.76
N LEU A 98 7.96 32.56 -5.90
CA LEU A 98 9.27 32.60 -5.25
C LEU A 98 10.43 32.34 -6.21
N GLY A 99 10.17 31.78 -7.40
CA GLY A 99 11.17 31.43 -8.40
C GLY A 99 11.88 30.09 -8.16
N LYS A 100 12.58 29.59 -9.19
CA LYS A 100 13.25 28.26 -9.17
C LYS A 100 14.44 28.18 -8.21
N ASP A 101 14.98 29.32 -7.81
CA ASP A 101 16.15 29.43 -6.92
C ASP A 101 15.75 29.69 -5.45
N ALA A 102 14.46 29.65 -5.12
CA ALA A 102 13.97 29.88 -3.77
C ALA A 102 14.54 28.85 -2.78
N ASN A 103 15.06 29.34 -1.66
CA ASN A 103 15.57 28.49 -0.59
C ASN A 103 14.44 27.64 0.02
N ARG A 104 14.75 26.38 0.37
CA ARG A 104 13.83 25.40 0.93
C ARG A 104 13.09 25.91 2.18
N GLU A 105 13.75 26.71 3.00
CA GLU A 105 13.15 27.31 4.20
C GLU A 105 12.09 28.35 3.87
N VAL A 106 12.32 29.16 2.82
CA VAL A 106 11.36 30.16 2.33
C VAL A 106 10.14 29.47 1.73
N ILE A 107 10.33 28.40 0.96
CA ILE A 107 9.23 27.59 0.42
C ILE A 107 8.39 27.00 1.56
N LYS A 108 9.02 26.45 2.60
CA LYS A 108 8.31 25.91 3.77
C LYS A 108 7.49 26.98 4.48
N ALA A 109 8.08 28.13 4.79
CA ALA A 109 7.39 29.23 5.46
C ALA A 109 6.18 29.74 4.64
N THR A 110 6.33 29.79 3.30
CA THR A 110 5.23 30.19 2.40
C THR A 110 4.10 29.15 2.39
N VAL A 111 4.44 27.86 2.43
CA VAL A 111 3.47 26.77 2.53
C VAL A 111 2.78 26.76 3.89
N GLU A 112 3.50 27.00 4.99
CA GLU A 112 2.96 27.03 6.35
C GLU A 112 2.01 28.23 6.55
N SER A 113 2.44 29.43 6.16
CA SER A 113 1.58 30.61 6.20
C SER A 113 0.35 30.46 5.30
N PHE A 114 0.46 29.82 4.14
CA PHE A 114 -0.71 29.50 3.32
C PHE A 114 -1.68 28.55 4.02
N LYS A 115 -1.17 27.54 4.74
CA LYS A 115 -2.02 26.60 5.50
C LYS A 115 -2.74 27.29 6.65
N GLU A 116 -2.06 28.16 7.38
CA GLU A 116 -2.65 28.94 8.47
C GLU A 116 -3.73 29.89 7.94
N ASN A 117 -3.44 30.61 6.86
CA ASN A 117 -4.40 31.54 6.24
C ASN A 117 -5.61 30.85 5.58
N ASN A 118 -5.50 29.56 5.26
CA ASN A 118 -6.59 28.77 4.68
C ASN A 118 -7.10 27.69 5.63
N GLN A 119 -6.84 27.81 6.93
CA GLN A 119 -7.19 26.78 7.91
C GLN A 119 -8.68 26.44 7.85
N ASP A 120 -9.56 27.45 7.77
CA ASP A 120 -11.01 27.26 7.71
C ASP A 120 -11.42 26.44 6.48
N ARG A 121 -10.91 26.78 5.29
CA ARG A 121 -11.16 26.03 4.04
C ARG A 121 -10.65 24.59 4.12
N ILE A 122 -9.50 24.38 4.78
CA ILE A 122 -8.93 23.05 4.98
C ILE A 122 -9.75 22.23 5.98
N GLU A 123 -10.31 22.88 6.99
CA GLU A 123 -11.13 22.25 8.02
C GLU A 123 -12.51 21.87 7.47
N GLU A 124 -13.15 22.74 6.69
CA GLU A 124 -14.37 22.45 5.94
C GLU A 124 -14.17 21.24 5.01
N LEU A 125 -13.08 21.22 4.23
CA LEU A 125 -12.75 20.07 3.38
C LEU A 125 -12.52 18.77 4.17
N ARG A 126 -12.02 18.85 5.41
CA ARG A 126 -11.88 17.67 6.27
C ARG A 126 -13.22 17.16 6.73
N GLN A 127 -14.15 18.07 7.06
CA GLN A 127 -15.50 17.72 7.47
C GLN A 127 -16.26 17.08 6.30
N ASP A 128 -16.24 17.67 5.10
CA ASP A 128 -16.85 17.09 3.90
C ASP A 128 -16.31 15.70 3.59
N GLN A 129 -15.00 15.51 3.72
CA GLN A 129 -14.37 14.19 3.55
C GLN A 129 -14.76 13.19 4.61
N ALA A 130 -14.96 13.63 5.86
CA ALA A 130 -15.43 12.78 6.94
C ALA A 130 -16.87 12.34 6.68
N SER A 131 -17.75 13.26 6.29
CA SER A 131 -19.14 12.97 5.93
C SER A 131 -19.23 11.99 4.75
N ILE A 132 -18.52 12.24 3.65
CA ILE A 132 -18.45 11.30 2.50
C ILE A 132 -17.99 9.91 2.97
N ARG A 133 -17.00 9.86 3.88
CA ARG A 133 -16.48 8.59 4.36
C ARG A 133 -17.51 7.86 5.23
N GLU A 134 -18.23 8.55 6.09
CA GLU A 134 -19.29 7.97 6.90
C GLU A 134 -20.42 7.42 6.02
N GLU A 135 -20.85 8.16 5.01
CA GLU A 135 -21.85 7.71 4.05
C GLU A 135 -21.38 6.48 3.24
N LEU A 136 -20.10 6.45 2.84
CA LEU A 136 -19.50 5.28 2.18
C LEU A 136 -19.37 4.07 3.11
N GLU A 137 -19.10 4.29 4.40
CA GLU A 137 -19.03 3.23 5.39
C GLU A 137 -20.42 2.68 5.72
N ALA A 138 -21.46 3.53 5.79
CA ALA A 138 -22.85 3.15 5.98
C ALA A 138 -23.42 2.34 4.81
N ASN A 139 -23.08 2.71 3.57
CA ASN A 139 -23.52 2.01 2.36
C ASN A 139 -22.64 0.80 1.98
N ARG A 140 -21.71 0.42 2.86
CA ARG A 140 -20.79 -0.68 2.57
C ARG A 140 -21.52 -2.02 2.75
N PRO A 141 -21.40 -2.96 1.80
CA PRO A 141 -21.97 -4.29 1.99
C PRO A 141 -21.33 -4.95 3.20
N GLU A 142 -22.13 -5.74 3.92
CA GLU A 142 -21.65 -6.53 5.05
C GLU A 142 -20.43 -7.33 4.63
N LYS A 143 -19.40 -7.30 5.47
CA LYS A 143 -18.20 -8.08 5.20
C LYS A 143 -18.60 -9.54 5.31
N PRO A 144 -18.19 -10.40 4.35
CA PRO A 144 -18.38 -11.83 4.51
C PRO A 144 -17.74 -12.26 5.82
N VAL A 145 -18.51 -13.02 6.62
CA VAL A 145 -18.05 -13.56 7.89
C VAL A 145 -16.88 -14.49 7.60
N ARG A 146 -15.76 -14.27 8.29
CA ARG A 146 -14.64 -15.21 8.21
C ARG A 146 -15.01 -16.43 9.04
N PRO A 147 -14.76 -17.65 8.54
CA PRO A 147 -14.90 -18.86 9.34
C PRO A 147 -14.13 -18.72 10.66
N GLU A 148 -14.75 -19.15 11.75
CA GLU A 148 -14.11 -19.11 13.05
C GLU A 148 -12.95 -20.12 13.06
N LEU A 149 -11.76 -19.64 13.42
CA LEU A 149 -10.62 -20.54 13.60
C LEU A 149 -10.72 -21.18 14.99
N ASN A 150 -10.36 -22.45 15.10
CA ASN A 150 -10.14 -23.08 16.40
C ASN A 150 -9.01 -22.37 17.18
N ASP A 151 -8.98 -22.53 18.50
CA ASP A 151 -8.05 -21.78 19.35
C ASP A 151 -6.57 -22.14 19.11
N GLU A 152 -6.32 -23.38 18.69
CA GLU A 152 -4.98 -23.84 18.28
C GLU A 152 -4.48 -23.10 17.02
N LEU A 153 -5.33 -22.92 16.00
CA LEU A 153 -4.99 -22.16 14.79
C LEU A 153 -4.86 -20.68 15.07
N LYS A 154 -5.70 -20.10 15.93
CA LYS A 154 -5.53 -18.71 16.38
C LYS A 154 -4.16 -18.52 17.02
N ALA A 155 -3.73 -19.45 17.87
CA ALA A 155 -2.40 -19.41 18.48
C ALA A 155 -1.27 -19.49 17.43
N LYS A 156 -1.37 -20.40 16.45
CA LYS A 156 -0.39 -20.51 15.34
C LYS A 156 -0.35 -19.24 14.47
N VAL A 157 -1.50 -18.67 14.14
CA VAL A 157 -1.60 -17.41 13.36
C VAL A 157 -0.96 -16.25 14.13
N ASN A 158 -1.26 -16.11 15.42
CA ASN A 158 -0.68 -15.06 16.26
C ASN A 158 0.84 -15.22 16.41
N ALA A 159 1.32 -16.45 16.66
CA ALA A 159 2.75 -16.73 16.71
C ALA A 159 3.46 -16.36 15.39
N LEU A 160 2.84 -16.69 14.25
CA LEU A 160 3.37 -16.32 12.95
C LEU A 160 3.37 -14.81 12.70
N GLN A 161 2.34 -14.11 13.17
CA GLN A 161 2.25 -12.66 13.06
C GLN A 161 3.35 -11.97 13.88
N THR A 162 3.59 -12.40 15.11
CA THR A 162 4.69 -11.85 15.93
C THR A 162 6.06 -12.06 15.28
N LYS A 163 6.32 -13.21 14.63
CA LYS A 163 7.55 -13.46 13.85
C LYS A 163 7.67 -12.50 12.67
N ARG A 164 6.57 -12.23 11.95
CA ARG A 164 6.54 -11.27 10.84
C ARG A 164 6.80 -9.84 11.30
N ASP A 165 6.24 -9.44 12.43
CA ASP A 165 6.41 -8.08 12.97
C ASP A 165 7.85 -7.85 13.42
N LYS A 166 8.47 -8.81 14.14
CA LYS A 166 9.90 -8.76 14.49
C LYS A 166 10.80 -8.60 13.27
N MET A 167 10.51 -9.35 12.20
CA MET A 167 11.25 -9.27 10.94
C MET A 167 11.03 -7.92 10.23
N ARG A 168 9.83 -7.35 10.30
CA ARG A 168 9.52 -6.02 9.77
C ARG A 168 10.31 -4.94 10.51
N ASP A 169 10.41 -5.03 11.83
CA ASP A 169 11.16 -4.07 12.64
C ASP A 169 12.67 -4.19 12.41
N ALA A 170 13.21 -5.41 12.33
CA ALA A 170 14.61 -5.63 11.92
C ALA A 170 14.91 -5.02 10.53
N ASN A 171 13.96 -5.07 9.60
CA ASN A 171 14.10 -4.45 8.28
C ASN A 171 14.06 -2.91 8.35
N LYS A 172 13.29 -2.32 9.28
CA LYS A 172 13.34 -0.87 9.52
C LYS A 172 14.71 -0.45 10.03
N VAL A 173 15.26 -1.17 11.01
CA VAL A 173 16.61 -0.90 11.55
C VAL A 173 17.67 -0.99 10.44
N LEU A 174 17.63 -2.05 9.62
CA LEU A 174 18.52 -2.14 8.45
C LEU A 174 18.39 -0.91 7.55
N ARG A 175 17.16 -0.50 7.21
CA ARG A 175 16.94 0.67 6.35
C ARG A 175 17.46 1.96 6.94
N GLU A 176 17.42 2.11 8.27
CA GLU A 176 17.97 3.26 8.96
C GLU A 176 19.50 3.26 8.86
N ASN A 177 20.15 2.13 9.16
CA ASN A 177 21.61 1.98 9.04
C ASN A 177 22.11 2.21 7.60
N LEU A 178 21.31 1.83 6.60
CA LEU A 178 21.66 2.03 5.18
C LEU A 178 21.59 3.49 4.74
N LYS A 179 20.92 4.41 5.46
CA LYS A 179 20.77 5.81 5.01
C LYS A 179 22.13 6.52 4.91
N GLU A 180 23.02 6.26 5.85
CA GLU A 180 24.32 6.96 5.98
C GLU A 180 25.51 6.11 5.50
N ALA A 181 25.30 4.82 5.26
CA ALA A 181 26.34 3.91 4.80
C ALA A 181 26.79 4.17 3.35
N SER A 182 28.06 3.89 3.05
CA SER A 182 28.63 3.97 1.69
C SER A 182 28.05 2.90 0.76
N LYS A 183 28.28 3.00 -0.56
CA LYS A 183 27.75 2.02 -1.53
C LYS A 183 28.26 0.59 -1.29
N GLU A 184 29.49 0.45 -0.83
CA GLU A 184 30.12 -0.85 -0.56
C GLU A 184 29.59 -1.42 0.76
N ASP A 185 29.58 -0.62 1.83
CA ASP A 185 29.02 -1.00 3.13
C ASP A 185 27.54 -1.40 3.03
N ARG A 186 26.76 -0.69 2.20
CA ARG A 186 25.36 -1.04 1.95
C ARG A 186 25.22 -2.44 1.37
N LYS A 187 26.09 -2.84 0.44
CA LYS A 187 26.05 -4.17 -0.17
C LYS A 187 26.38 -5.24 0.86
N GLU A 188 27.42 -5.02 1.65
CA GLU A 188 27.85 -5.95 2.70
C GLU A 188 26.77 -6.11 3.78
N MET A 189 26.20 -5.01 4.28
CA MET A 189 25.11 -5.03 5.26
C MET A 189 23.87 -5.75 4.73
N ILE A 190 23.54 -5.58 3.45
CA ILE A 190 22.41 -6.27 2.82
C ILE A 190 22.69 -7.77 2.67
N ILE A 191 23.91 -8.17 2.31
CA ILE A 191 24.29 -9.59 2.19
C ILE A 191 24.25 -10.25 3.56
N ALA A 192 24.91 -9.67 4.56
CA ALA A 192 24.92 -10.17 5.93
C ALA A 192 23.49 -10.30 6.49
N TYR A 193 22.66 -9.27 6.33
CA TYR A 193 21.25 -9.32 6.76
C TYR A 193 20.45 -10.43 6.05
N ARG A 194 20.68 -10.64 4.75
CA ARG A 194 19.99 -11.70 3.98
C ARG A 194 20.42 -13.08 4.43
N GLU A 195 21.70 -13.29 4.70
CA GLU A 195 22.23 -14.57 5.16
C GLU A 195 21.74 -14.89 6.57
N GLU A 196 21.84 -13.95 7.50
CA GLU A 196 21.39 -14.12 8.89
C GLU A 196 19.88 -14.39 8.99
N ASN A 197 19.07 -13.73 8.14
CA ASN A 197 17.62 -13.87 8.17
C ASN A 197 17.07 -14.92 7.19
N LYS A 198 17.94 -15.61 6.43
CA LYS A 198 17.52 -16.63 5.46
C LYS A 198 16.70 -17.74 6.12
N ALA A 199 17.17 -18.27 7.24
CA ALA A 199 16.50 -19.33 7.98
C ALA A 199 15.14 -18.86 8.52
N LYS A 200 15.08 -17.68 9.15
CA LYS A 200 13.84 -17.07 9.66
C LYS A 200 12.81 -16.85 8.55
N HIS A 201 13.25 -16.41 7.36
CA HIS A 201 12.38 -16.26 6.20
C HIS A 201 11.82 -17.59 5.69
N GLN A 202 12.64 -18.64 5.65
CA GLN A 202 12.17 -19.98 5.26
C GLN A 202 11.18 -20.53 6.29
N GLU A 203 11.47 -20.39 7.58
CA GLU A 203 10.60 -20.85 8.65
C GLU A 203 9.24 -20.14 8.64
N ILE A 204 9.22 -18.81 8.47
CA ILE A 204 7.96 -18.05 8.33
C ILE A 204 7.19 -18.49 7.09
N LYS A 205 7.90 -18.87 6.01
CA LYS A 205 7.28 -19.32 4.77
C LYS A 205 6.63 -20.69 4.93
N THR A 206 7.33 -21.66 5.53
CA THR A 206 6.81 -23.01 5.77
C THR A 206 5.62 -22.98 6.73
N GLN A 207 5.77 -22.31 7.88
CA GLN A 207 4.68 -22.15 8.85
C GLN A 207 3.47 -21.41 8.25
N ALA A 208 3.69 -20.47 7.33
CA ALA A 208 2.59 -19.79 6.64
C ALA A 208 1.87 -20.68 5.63
N GLN A 209 2.58 -21.65 5.02
CA GLN A 209 1.96 -22.63 4.14
C GLN A 209 1.14 -23.63 4.95
N GLU A 210 1.69 -24.17 6.02
CA GLU A 210 1.01 -25.09 6.94
C GLU A 210 -0.26 -24.47 7.51
N VAL A 211 -0.17 -23.28 8.12
CA VAL A 211 -1.35 -22.57 8.66
C VAL A 211 -2.40 -22.29 7.58
N LYS A 212 -1.97 -22.00 6.33
CA LYS A 212 -2.90 -21.74 5.23
C LYS A 212 -3.60 -23.02 4.78
N GLU A 213 -2.90 -24.14 4.74
CA GLU A 213 -3.46 -25.45 4.40
C GLU A 213 -4.42 -25.94 5.49
N GLU A 214 -4.07 -25.76 6.78
CA GLU A 214 -4.95 -26.07 7.91
C GLU A 214 -6.21 -25.17 7.92
N ILE A 215 -6.09 -23.88 7.61
CA ILE A 215 -7.26 -23.01 7.46
C ILE A 215 -8.11 -23.46 6.27
N ARG A 216 -7.48 -23.81 5.14
CA ARG A 216 -8.21 -24.27 3.96
C ARG A 216 -8.97 -25.57 4.24
N SER A 217 -8.33 -26.55 4.90
CA SER A 217 -9.00 -27.81 5.23
C SER A 217 -10.19 -27.58 6.15
N LEU A 218 -10.08 -26.72 7.17
CA LEU A 218 -11.22 -26.36 8.02
C LEU A 218 -12.35 -25.72 7.21
N VAL A 219 -12.04 -24.73 6.38
CA VAL A 219 -13.05 -24.03 5.56
C VAL A 219 -13.69 -24.99 4.56
N GLU A 220 -12.94 -25.91 3.96
CA GLU A 220 -13.49 -26.93 3.07
C GLU A 220 -14.37 -27.92 3.85
N THR A 221 -13.97 -28.36 5.05
CA THR A 221 -14.80 -29.25 5.89
C THR A 221 -16.09 -28.60 6.40
N GLU A 222 -16.10 -27.28 6.63
CA GLU A 222 -17.28 -26.55 7.11
C GLU A 222 -18.17 -26.05 5.96
N ALA A 223 -17.60 -25.58 4.85
CA ALA A 223 -18.34 -24.98 3.73
C ALA A 223 -18.77 -25.99 2.65
N THR A 224 -18.11 -27.14 2.49
CA THR A 224 -18.47 -28.12 1.42
C THR A 224 -19.43 -29.23 1.88
N ARG A 225 -19.98 -29.13 3.10
CA ARG A 225 -21.10 -30.00 3.55
C ARG A 225 -22.45 -29.30 3.60
N THR A 226 -22.54 -27.99 3.36
CA THR A 226 -23.78 -27.21 3.52
C THR A 226 -24.19 -26.39 2.29
N SER A 227 -23.80 -26.77 1.07
CA SER A 227 -24.45 -26.26 -0.14
C SER A 227 -24.33 -27.24 -1.31
N ASP A 228 -25.50 -27.73 -1.71
CA ASP A 228 -25.88 -28.44 -2.95
C ASP A 228 -25.75 -29.97 -2.89
N LEU A 229 -26.77 -30.79 -2.55
CA LEU A 229 -28.27 -30.68 -2.58
C LEU A 229 -28.93 -29.30 -2.56
#